data_AF-A0A6A4DH96-F1
#
_entry.id   AF-A0A6A4DH96-F1
#
_cell.length_a   1.000
_cell.length_b   1.000
_cell.length_c   1.000
_cell.angle_alpha   90.00
_cell.angle_beta   90.00
_cell.angle_gamma   90.00
#
_symmetry.space_group_name_H-M   'P 1'
#
loop_
_entity.id
_entity.type
_entity.pdbx_description
1 polymer ?
#
loop_
_entity_poly.entity_id
_entity_poly.type
_entity_poly.pdbx_seq_one_letter_code
_entity_poly.pdbx_strand_id
1 'polypeptide(L)'
;MGDAEDAQYSAFADVFARDSSYTYLMCFFHVLQNVQKKIPFDCRSEVLQVIYDMHFSNSEVEFLRHRDKALMRWRDDPRTQAFSGYFEKQWLNDRYTNRQVYHTLSGYATTNNPVEQYNKVIKRDYTLHTRIKLGMLLRLLRDCCTDESMNQRPFQKTVKATDRLARRARRMVQYNLLFEDNVRTTAPSLLAELQRGAIVNVF
;
A
#
# COMPACT_ATOMS: atom_id res chain seq x y z
N MET A 1 7.90 -6.17 2.49
CA MET A 1 6.47 -6.12 2.13
C MET A 1 6.26 -7.07 0.97
N GLY A 2 5.19 -7.84 0.98
CA GLY A 2 4.86 -8.71 -0.15
C GLY A 2 3.38 -9.07 -0.19
N ASP A 3 3.10 -10.11 -0.96
CA ASP A 3 1.74 -10.62 -1.19
C ASP A 3 1.27 -11.42 0.02
N ALA A 4 -0.04 -11.66 0.12
CA ALA A 4 -0.58 -12.64 1.06
C ALA A 4 -0.40 -14.05 0.47
N GLU A 5 0.85 -14.52 0.35
CA GLU A 5 1.19 -15.77 -0.32
C GLU A 5 2.25 -16.57 0.45
N ASP A 6 1.91 -17.82 0.76
CA ASP A 6 2.66 -18.69 1.66
C ASP A 6 4.04 -19.06 1.12
N ALA A 7 4.19 -19.31 -0.19
CA ALA A 7 5.50 -19.65 -0.74
C ALA A 7 6.48 -18.47 -0.64
N GLN A 8 6.03 -17.24 -0.88
CA GLN A 8 6.82 -16.03 -0.70
C GLN A 8 7.20 -15.84 0.78
N TYR A 9 6.25 -15.99 1.69
CA TYR A 9 6.50 -15.87 3.13
C TYR A 9 7.52 -16.90 3.61
N SER A 10 7.29 -18.19 3.29
CA SER A 10 8.18 -19.28 3.68
C SER A 10 9.57 -19.14 3.08
N ALA A 11 9.69 -18.82 1.78
CA ALA A 11 10.99 -18.62 1.15
C ALA A 11 11.77 -17.47 1.78
N PHE A 12 11.08 -16.37 2.11
CA PHE A 12 11.71 -15.24 2.79
C PHE A 12 12.17 -15.63 4.20
N ALA A 13 11.33 -16.33 4.95
CA ALA A 13 11.66 -16.80 6.29
C ALA A 13 12.87 -17.76 6.28
N ASP A 14 12.88 -18.73 5.38
CA ASP A 14 13.93 -19.76 5.32
C ASP A 14 15.32 -19.18 5.01
N VAL A 15 15.37 -18.11 4.22
CA VAL A 15 16.61 -17.46 3.77
C VAL A 15 17.05 -16.36 4.72
N PHE A 16 16.14 -15.48 5.14
CA PHE A 16 16.50 -14.23 5.83
C PHE A 16 16.18 -14.25 7.33
N ALA A 17 15.36 -15.17 7.85
CA ALA A 17 15.01 -15.19 9.28
C ALA A 17 16.08 -15.80 10.18
N ARG A 18 17.13 -16.43 9.62
CA ARG A 18 18.11 -17.20 10.40
C ARG A 18 19.00 -16.30 11.27
N ASP A 19 19.33 -15.13 10.75
CA ASP A 19 20.29 -14.18 11.34
C ASP A 19 19.72 -12.75 11.43
N SER A 20 18.47 -12.53 11.03
CA SER A 20 17.82 -11.22 11.10
C SER A 20 16.39 -11.31 11.61
N SER A 21 15.96 -10.28 12.35
CA SER A 21 14.56 -10.07 12.67
C SER A 21 13.91 -9.18 11.61
N TYR A 22 12.69 -9.53 11.22
CA TYR A 22 11.92 -8.75 10.28
C TYR A 22 10.43 -8.83 10.59
N THR A 23 9.70 -7.82 10.14
CA THR A 23 8.24 -7.81 10.15
C THR A 23 7.75 -7.94 8.72
N TYR A 24 7.05 -9.03 8.41
CA TYR A 24 6.41 -9.17 7.10
C TYR A 24 5.21 -8.23 7.03
N LEU A 25 5.34 -7.17 6.23
CA LEU A 25 4.29 -6.16 6.04
C LEU A 25 3.40 -6.49 4.87
N MET A 26 2.10 -6.25 5.07
CA MET A 26 1.11 -6.41 4.02
C MET A 26 1.04 -5.25 3.07
N CYS A 27 1.09 -5.58 1.79
CA CYS A 27 0.79 -4.66 0.72
C CYS A 27 -0.69 -4.24 0.74
N PHE A 28 -0.94 -2.94 0.89
CA PHE A 28 -2.29 -2.40 0.85
C PHE A 28 -2.95 -2.47 -0.54
N PHE A 29 -2.18 -2.38 -1.62
CA PHE A 29 -2.72 -2.60 -2.97
C PHE A 29 -3.33 -4.00 -3.12
N HIS A 30 -2.68 -5.05 -2.61
CA HIS A 30 -3.20 -6.42 -2.65
C HIS A 30 -4.41 -6.63 -1.75
N VAL A 31 -4.47 -5.94 -0.60
CA VAL A 31 -5.69 -5.87 0.21
C VAL A 31 -6.82 -5.29 -0.65
N LEU A 32 -6.66 -4.09 -1.20
CA LEU A 32 -7.70 -3.45 -2.01
C LEU A 32 -8.11 -4.28 -3.23
N GLN A 33 -7.15 -4.84 -3.97
CA GLN A 33 -7.41 -5.63 -5.16
C GLN A 33 -8.27 -6.86 -4.86
N ASN A 34 -8.04 -7.53 -3.73
CA ASN A 34 -8.80 -8.72 -3.36
C ASN A 34 -10.12 -8.37 -2.68
N VAL A 35 -10.12 -7.34 -1.83
CA VAL A 35 -11.32 -6.86 -1.14
C VAL A 35 -12.34 -6.34 -2.14
N GLN A 36 -11.94 -5.57 -3.17
CA GLN A 36 -12.87 -5.08 -4.20
C GLN A 36 -13.62 -6.21 -4.95
N LYS A 37 -13.06 -7.42 -5.03
CA LYS A 37 -13.73 -8.59 -5.64
C LYS A 37 -14.82 -9.21 -4.75
N LYS A 38 -14.82 -8.88 -3.45
CA LYS A 38 -15.65 -9.51 -2.41
C LYS A 38 -16.65 -8.56 -1.77
N ILE A 39 -16.47 -7.25 -1.91
CA ILE A 39 -17.39 -6.25 -1.37
C ILE A 39 -18.69 -6.20 -2.19
N PRO A 40 -19.87 -6.25 -1.54
CA PRO A 40 -21.15 -5.99 -2.19
C PRO A 40 -21.19 -4.61 -2.86
N PHE A 41 -21.83 -4.51 -4.03
CA PHE A 41 -21.80 -3.29 -4.83
C PHE A 41 -22.44 -2.09 -4.13
N ASP A 42 -23.56 -2.32 -3.45
CA ASP A 42 -24.41 -1.32 -2.83
C ASP A 42 -23.79 -0.66 -1.58
N CYS A 43 -22.93 -1.38 -0.85
CA CYS A 43 -22.20 -0.84 0.30
C CYS A 43 -20.72 -0.56 0.00
N ARG A 44 -20.31 -0.56 -1.27
CA ARG A 44 -18.89 -0.52 -1.65
C ARG A 44 -18.14 0.68 -1.11
N SER A 45 -18.70 1.87 -1.28
CA SER A 45 -18.05 3.12 -0.84
C SER A 45 -17.88 3.16 0.68
N GLU A 46 -18.90 2.73 1.42
CA GLU A 46 -18.89 2.70 2.90
C GLU A 46 -17.84 1.71 3.43
N VAL A 47 -17.80 0.49 2.87
CA VAL A 47 -16.82 -0.52 3.26
C VAL A 47 -15.40 -0.08 2.92
N LEU A 48 -15.19 0.48 1.73
CA LEU A 48 -13.88 0.98 1.32
C LEU A 48 -13.40 2.12 2.21
N GLN A 49 -14.28 3.07 2.56
CA GLN A 49 -13.93 4.17 3.47
C GLN A 49 -13.39 3.63 4.79
N VAL A 50 -14.09 2.68 5.41
CA VAL A 50 -13.66 2.08 6.68
C VAL A 50 -12.33 1.32 6.56
N ILE A 51 -12.07 0.67 5.41
CA ILE A 51 -10.78 0.01 5.15
C ILE A 51 -9.66 1.04 4.99
N TYR A 52 -9.92 2.19 4.38
CA TYR A 52 -8.96 3.28 4.30
C TYR A 52 -8.67 3.87 5.69
N ASP A 53 -9.70 4.04 6.54
CA ASP A 53 -9.50 4.49 7.92
C ASP A 53 -8.60 3.51 8.71
N MET A 54 -8.82 2.19 8.56
CA MET A 54 -7.94 1.18 9.13
C MET A 54 -6.52 1.27 8.56
N HIS A 55 -6.40 1.44 7.24
CA HIS A 55 -5.09 1.51 6.60
C HIS A 55 -4.30 2.71 7.10
N PHE A 56 -4.91 3.89 7.17
CA PHE A 56 -4.27 5.14 7.56
C PHE A 56 -4.27 5.41 9.07
N SER A 57 -4.54 4.40 9.90
CA SER A 57 -4.45 4.53 11.35
C SER A 57 -3.00 4.81 11.79
N ASN A 58 -2.82 5.80 12.67
CA ASN A 58 -1.51 6.28 13.13
C ASN A 58 -0.91 5.44 14.27
N SER A 59 -1.68 4.49 14.81
CA SER A 59 -1.23 3.57 15.86
C SER A 59 -2.00 2.27 15.80
N GLU A 60 -1.47 1.23 16.45
CA GLU A 60 -2.17 -0.03 16.64
C GLU A 60 -3.50 0.18 17.39
N VAL A 61 -3.52 1.03 18.43
CA VAL A 61 -4.74 1.34 19.20
C VAL A 61 -5.83 1.93 18.30
N GLU A 62 -5.46 2.88 17.43
CA GLU A 62 -6.41 3.48 16.49
C GLU A 62 -6.91 2.45 15.47
N PHE A 63 -6.01 1.61 14.94
CA PHE A 63 -6.37 0.52 14.04
C PHE A 63 -7.37 -0.44 14.68
N LEU A 64 -7.10 -0.89 15.92
CA LEU A 64 -7.98 -1.79 16.67
C LEU A 64 -9.37 -1.16 16.88
N ARG A 65 -9.43 0.15 17.18
CA ARG A 65 -10.70 0.89 17.28
C ARG A 65 -11.48 0.89 15.96
N HIS A 66 -10.82 1.16 14.83
CA HIS A 66 -11.47 1.09 13.52
C HIS A 66 -11.91 -0.33 13.18
N ARG A 67 -11.07 -1.32 13.44
CA ARG A 67 -11.34 -2.76 13.27
C ARG A 67 -12.60 -3.18 14.02
N ASP A 68 -12.66 -2.93 15.32
CA ASP A 68 -13.75 -3.42 16.17
C ASP A 68 -15.08 -2.78 15.79
N LYS A 69 -15.07 -1.46 15.53
CA LYS A 69 -16.24 -0.72 15.05
C LYS A 69 -16.72 -1.23 13.69
N ALA A 70 -15.79 -1.55 12.78
CA ALA A 70 -16.11 -2.07 11.46
C ALA A 70 -16.71 -3.47 11.52
N LEU A 71 -16.07 -4.39 12.26
CA LEU A 71 -16.52 -5.77 12.39
C LEU A 71 -17.91 -5.86 13.02
N MET A 72 -18.18 -5.06 14.06
CA MET A 72 -19.50 -4.96 14.67
C MET A 72 -20.55 -4.57 13.62
N ARG A 73 -20.33 -3.43 12.94
CA ARG A 73 -21.25 -2.95 11.89
C ARG A 73 -21.43 -3.93 10.75
N TRP A 74 -20.34 -4.54 10.28
CA TRP A 74 -20.41 -5.43 9.13
C TRP A 74 -21.08 -6.77 9.46
N ARG A 75 -21.03 -7.23 10.71
CA ARG A 75 -21.73 -8.43 11.18
C ARG A 75 -23.22 -8.19 11.37
N ASP A 76 -23.60 -6.99 11.81
CA ASP A 76 -24.98 -6.60 12.05
C ASP A 76 -25.75 -6.31 10.75
N ASP A 77 -25.06 -5.89 9.68
CA ASP A 77 -25.66 -5.66 8.37
C ASP A 77 -25.66 -6.95 7.51
N PRO A 78 -26.84 -7.49 7.14
CA PRO A 78 -26.94 -8.69 6.33
C PRO A 78 -26.19 -8.63 4.99
N ARG A 79 -26.03 -7.44 4.42
CA ARG A 79 -25.33 -7.24 3.14
C ARG A 79 -23.84 -7.53 3.27
N THR A 80 -23.25 -7.18 4.41
CA THR A 80 -21.80 -7.27 4.64
C THR A 80 -21.39 -8.44 5.52
N GLN A 81 -22.33 -9.22 6.06
CA GLN A 81 -22.02 -10.29 7.00
C GLN A 81 -21.03 -11.32 6.43
N ALA A 82 -21.26 -11.79 5.20
CA ALA A 82 -20.34 -12.71 4.53
C ALA A 82 -18.98 -12.06 4.24
N PHE A 83 -18.97 -10.78 3.88
CA PHE A 83 -17.75 -10.00 3.68
C PHE A 83 -16.96 -9.86 4.99
N SER A 84 -17.62 -9.62 6.11
CA SER A 84 -17.02 -9.50 7.44
C SER A 84 -16.23 -10.77 7.80
N GLY A 85 -16.86 -11.94 7.66
CA GLY A 85 -16.19 -13.22 7.92
C GLY A 85 -14.99 -13.48 6.99
N TYR A 86 -15.09 -13.10 5.71
CA TYR A 86 -13.96 -13.12 4.79
C TYR A 86 -12.83 -12.19 5.24
N PHE A 87 -13.16 -10.93 5.55
CA PHE A 87 -12.16 -9.90 5.84
C PHE A 87 -11.41 -10.20 7.13
N GLU A 88 -12.14 -10.63 8.16
CA GLU A 88 -11.56 -11.03 9.44
C GLU A 88 -10.63 -12.22 9.30
N LYS A 89 -11.07 -13.28 8.61
CA LYS A 89 -10.26 -14.47 8.40
C LYS A 89 -8.97 -14.17 7.65
N GLN A 90 -9.01 -13.34 6.61
CA GLN A 90 -7.89 -13.17 5.68
C GLN A 90 -6.97 -11.99 6.02
N TRP A 91 -7.51 -10.91 6.58
CA TRP A 91 -6.77 -9.66 6.74
C TRP A 91 -6.60 -9.22 8.19
N LEU A 92 -7.22 -9.92 9.15
CA LEU A 92 -7.12 -9.60 10.58
C LEU A 92 -6.54 -10.72 11.44
N ASN A 93 -6.78 -11.99 11.06
CA ASN A 93 -6.37 -13.15 11.87
C ASN A 93 -5.34 -14.06 11.20
N ASP A 94 -4.95 -13.78 9.95
CA ASP A 94 -3.94 -14.57 9.24
C ASP A 94 -2.51 -14.12 9.59
N ARG A 95 -1.50 -14.79 9.04
CA ARG A 95 -0.07 -14.39 9.11
C ARG A 95 0.21 -13.07 8.38
N TYR A 96 -0.76 -12.60 7.60
CA TYR A 96 -0.74 -11.44 6.71
C TYR A 96 -1.54 -10.27 7.27
N THR A 97 -1.19 -9.80 8.46
CA THR A 97 -2.02 -8.83 9.21
C THR A 97 -1.30 -7.53 9.54
N ASN A 98 0.04 -7.54 9.58
CA ASN A 98 0.84 -6.35 9.87
C ASN A 98 0.56 -5.25 8.84
N ARG A 99 -0.12 -4.19 9.29
CA ARG A 99 -0.49 -3.05 8.45
C ARG A 99 0.69 -2.12 8.25
N GLN A 100 0.84 -1.65 7.03
CA GLN A 100 1.97 -0.84 6.64
C GLN A 100 2.09 0.47 7.44
N VAL A 101 1.00 1.20 7.69
CA VAL A 101 1.08 2.60 8.12
C VAL A 101 1.70 2.79 9.50
N TYR A 102 1.42 1.92 10.47
CA TYR A 102 1.99 2.06 11.83
C TYR A 102 3.17 1.12 12.11
N HIS A 103 3.49 0.17 11.23
CA HIS A 103 4.71 -0.64 11.33
C HIS A 103 5.87 -0.12 10.47
N THR A 104 5.60 0.78 9.52
CA THR A 104 6.63 1.39 8.67
C THR A 104 7.21 2.60 9.39
N LEU A 105 8.53 2.65 9.52
CA LEU A 105 9.21 3.83 10.07
C LEU A 105 8.93 5.06 9.22
N SER A 106 8.97 6.24 9.83
CA SER A 106 8.82 7.50 9.08
C SER A 106 9.90 7.61 8.00
N GLY A 107 9.52 8.17 6.84
CA GLY A 107 10.40 8.30 5.68
C GLY A 107 10.47 7.07 4.75
N TYR A 108 9.86 5.95 5.13
CA TYR A 108 9.74 4.79 4.25
C TYR A 108 8.41 4.81 3.49
N ALA A 109 8.42 4.29 2.27
CA ALA A 109 7.23 4.22 1.43
C ALA A 109 6.10 3.49 2.18
N THR A 110 4.95 4.14 2.30
CA THR A 110 3.71 3.61 2.92
C THR A 110 2.77 2.96 1.92
N THR A 111 3.20 2.82 0.66
CA THR A 111 2.52 2.01 -0.38
C THR A 111 3.55 1.33 -1.30
N ASN A 112 3.21 0.19 -1.90
CA ASN A 112 3.98 -0.39 -3.02
C ASN A 112 3.48 0.06 -4.39
N ASN A 113 2.68 1.13 -4.47
CA ASN A 113 2.08 1.58 -5.72
C ASN A 113 3.10 1.77 -6.86
N PRO A 114 4.34 2.24 -6.64
CA PRO A 114 5.35 2.32 -7.71
C PRO A 114 5.67 0.97 -8.34
N VAL A 115 5.84 -0.08 -7.54
CA VAL A 115 6.15 -1.44 -8.00
C VAL A 115 4.98 -1.98 -8.85
N GLU A 116 3.75 -1.80 -8.37
CA GLU A 116 2.57 -2.31 -9.09
C GLU A 116 2.26 -1.56 -10.38
N GLN A 117 2.47 -0.23 -10.40
CA GLN A 117 2.38 0.54 -11.64
C GLN A 117 3.42 0.07 -12.67
N TYR A 118 4.65 -0.21 -12.23
CA TYR A 118 5.69 -0.69 -13.13
C TYR A 118 5.41 -2.11 -13.64
N ASN A 119 4.98 -3.01 -12.76
CA ASN A 119 4.53 -4.35 -13.13
C ASN A 119 3.42 -4.32 -14.20
N LYS A 120 2.51 -3.34 -14.12
CA LYS A 120 1.45 -3.15 -15.12
C LYS A 120 2.00 -2.76 -16.49
N VAL A 121 3.02 -1.91 -16.54
CA VAL A 121 3.70 -1.52 -17.80
C VAL A 121 4.36 -2.74 -18.43
N ILE A 122 5.13 -3.52 -17.67
CA ILE A 122 5.77 -4.74 -18.15
C ILE A 122 4.74 -5.72 -18.73
N LYS A 123 3.66 -5.96 -17.98
CA LYS A 123 2.59 -6.88 -18.40
C LYS A 123 1.87 -6.41 -19.66
N ARG A 124 1.64 -5.11 -19.80
CA ARG A 124 0.91 -4.52 -20.93
C ARG A 124 1.75 -4.44 -22.19
N ASP A 125 2.99 -3.96 -22.08
CA ASP A 125 3.78 -3.54 -23.25
C ASP A 125 4.77 -4.60 -23.71
N TYR A 126 5.30 -5.42 -22.79
CA TYR A 126 6.40 -6.33 -23.11
C TYR A 126 5.97 -7.79 -23.12
N THR A 127 5.16 -8.22 -22.14
CA THR A 127 4.71 -9.62 -22.07
C THR A 127 3.34 -9.85 -22.67
N LEU A 128 2.58 -8.78 -22.98
CA LEU A 128 1.22 -8.85 -23.49
C LEU A 128 0.34 -9.80 -22.66
N HIS A 129 0.48 -9.75 -21.34
CA HIS A 129 -0.20 -10.63 -20.38
C HIS A 129 0.01 -12.14 -20.60
N THR A 130 1.08 -12.53 -21.30
CA THR A 130 1.40 -13.93 -21.63
C THR A 130 2.60 -14.43 -20.82
N ARG A 131 2.63 -15.73 -20.51
CA ARG A 131 3.79 -16.37 -19.88
C ARG A 131 4.93 -16.49 -20.89
N ILE A 132 6.10 -15.95 -20.54
CA ILE A 132 7.28 -15.93 -21.40
C ILE A 132 8.35 -16.88 -20.85
N LYS A 133 9.05 -17.61 -21.72
CA LYS A 133 10.19 -18.44 -21.33
C LYS A 133 11.31 -17.58 -20.75
N LEU A 134 12.02 -18.06 -19.72
CA LEU A 134 13.05 -17.28 -19.01
C LEU A 134 14.07 -16.59 -19.94
N GLY A 135 14.62 -17.30 -20.93
CA GLY A 135 15.59 -16.72 -21.87
C GLY A 135 15.02 -15.65 -22.82
N MET A 136 13.70 -15.62 -23.03
CA MET A 136 13.01 -14.53 -23.73
C MET A 136 12.70 -13.38 -22.76
N LEU A 137 12.33 -13.69 -21.52
CA LEU A 137 12.07 -12.70 -20.48
C LEU A 137 13.32 -11.84 -20.22
N LEU A 138 14.50 -12.44 -20.12
CA LEU A 138 15.75 -11.69 -19.94
C LEU A 138 16.02 -10.70 -21.09
N ARG A 139 15.63 -11.05 -22.32
CA ARG A 139 15.73 -10.15 -23.48
C ARG A 139 14.74 -9.00 -23.38
N LEU A 140 13.48 -9.29 -23.07
CA LEU A 140 12.45 -8.26 -22.87
C LEU A 140 12.80 -7.29 -21.72
N LEU A 141 13.39 -7.79 -20.64
CA LEU A 141 13.85 -6.93 -19.54
C LEU A 141 14.99 -6.01 -19.99
N ARG A 142 15.91 -6.50 -20.82
CA ARG A 142 16.95 -5.66 -21.44
C ARG A 142 16.34 -4.58 -22.34
N ASP A 143 15.37 -4.95 -23.17
CA ASP A 143 14.66 -4.02 -24.06
C ASP A 143 13.93 -2.96 -23.22
N CYS A 144 13.26 -3.35 -22.14
CA CYS A 144 12.62 -2.42 -21.21
C CYS A 144 13.62 -1.43 -20.60
N CYS A 145 14.79 -1.90 -20.14
CA CYS A 145 15.84 -1.00 -19.66
C CYS A 145 16.34 -0.05 -20.76
N THR A 146 16.43 -0.53 -22.00
CA THR A 146 16.88 0.27 -23.14
C THR A 146 15.87 1.38 -23.46
N ASP A 147 14.59 1.04 -23.55
CA ASP A 147 13.52 2.00 -23.80
C ASP A 147 13.42 3.05 -22.69
N GLU A 148 13.52 2.63 -21.42
CA GLU A 148 13.56 3.57 -20.28
C GLU A 148 14.82 4.44 -20.28
N SER A 149 15.96 3.93 -20.77
CA SER A 149 17.18 4.74 -20.90
C SER A 149 17.09 5.80 -22.00
N MET A 150 16.29 5.54 -23.04
CA MET A 150 16.01 6.51 -24.11
C MET A 150 14.98 7.57 -23.67
N ASN A 151 14.29 7.34 -22.56
CA ASN A 151 13.34 8.27 -22.00
C ASN A 151 14.07 9.52 -21.49
N GLN A 152 13.98 10.63 -22.23
CA GLN A 152 14.64 11.89 -21.89
C GLN A 152 14.03 12.60 -20.67
N ARG A 153 13.14 11.95 -19.91
CA ARG A 153 12.56 12.54 -18.71
C ARG A 153 13.67 12.76 -17.67
N PRO A 154 13.99 14.02 -17.34
CA PRO A 154 15.04 14.29 -16.38
C PRO A 154 14.63 13.76 -15.01
N PHE A 155 15.57 13.08 -14.35
CA PHE A 155 15.40 12.67 -12.97
C PHE A 155 15.23 13.92 -12.10
N GLN A 156 14.04 14.09 -11.53
CA GLN A 156 13.74 15.23 -10.67
C GLN A 156 14.41 15.01 -9.31
N LYS A 157 15.31 15.91 -8.94
CA LYS A 157 15.97 15.89 -7.61
C LYS A 157 15.10 16.53 -6.52
N THR A 158 14.02 17.20 -6.91
CA THR A 158 13.08 17.84 -6.01
C THR A 158 11.69 17.26 -6.22
N VAL A 159 10.94 17.11 -5.14
CA VAL A 159 9.57 16.62 -5.19
C VAL A 159 8.71 17.66 -5.90
N LYS A 160 8.10 17.25 -7.02
CA LYS A 160 7.15 18.08 -7.76
C LYS A 160 5.82 17.36 -7.89
N ALA A 161 4.78 17.92 -7.27
CA ALA A 161 3.43 17.42 -7.46
C ALA A 161 3.03 17.50 -8.94
N THR A 162 2.39 16.46 -9.46
CA THR A 162 1.86 16.47 -10.83
C THR A 162 0.70 17.46 -10.95
N ASP A 163 0.47 18.03 -12.15
CA ASP A 163 -0.66 18.92 -12.39
C ASP A 163 -2.00 18.26 -12.09
N ARG A 164 -2.09 16.95 -12.34
CA ARG A 164 -3.26 16.13 -12.00
C ARG A 164 -3.49 16.11 -10.48
N LEU A 165 -2.44 15.88 -9.70
CA LEU A 165 -2.52 15.87 -8.24
C LEU A 165 -2.90 17.26 -7.72
N ALA A 166 -2.23 18.31 -8.20
CA ALA A 166 -2.52 19.69 -7.82
C ALA A 166 -3.98 20.09 -8.14
N ARG A 167 -4.48 19.73 -9.33
CA ARG A 167 -5.89 19.94 -9.70
C ARG A 167 -6.87 19.16 -8.83
N ARG A 168 -6.51 17.93 -8.41
CA ARG A 168 -7.36 17.11 -7.55
C ARG A 168 -7.40 17.69 -6.14
N ALA A 169 -6.27 18.08 -5.58
CA ALA A 169 -6.17 18.74 -4.27
C ALA A 169 -7.01 20.02 -4.24
N ARG A 170 -6.90 20.90 -5.27
CA ARG A 170 -7.73 22.11 -5.37
C ARG A 170 -9.24 21.80 -5.39
N ARG A 171 -9.66 20.75 -6.09
CA ARG A 171 -11.08 20.31 -6.06
C ARG A 171 -11.49 19.82 -4.68
N MET A 172 -10.63 19.09 -3.98
CA MET A 172 -10.93 18.63 -2.62
C MET A 172 -11.05 19.80 -1.65
N VAL A 173 -10.21 20.85 -1.77
CA VAL A 173 -10.40 22.12 -1.04
C VAL A 173 -11.76 22.74 -1.34
N GLN A 174 -12.10 22.89 -2.63
CA GLN A 174 -13.36 23.50 -3.04
C GLN A 174 -14.60 22.78 -2.48
N TYR A 175 -14.54 21.46 -2.37
CA TYR A 175 -15.62 20.64 -1.83
C TYR A 175 -15.53 20.41 -0.31
N ASN A 176 -14.59 21.06 0.38
CA ASN A 176 -14.33 20.87 1.81
C ASN A 176 -14.10 19.40 2.20
N LEU A 177 -13.34 18.68 1.37
CA LEU A 177 -13.01 17.26 1.54
C LEU A 177 -11.58 17.03 2.03
N LEU A 178 -10.83 18.10 2.34
CA LEU A 178 -9.51 17.98 2.96
C LEU A 178 -9.66 18.18 4.46
N PHE A 179 -9.11 17.24 5.22
CA PHE A 179 -8.93 17.35 6.66
C PHE A 179 -7.43 17.26 6.92
N GLU A 180 -6.88 18.28 7.58
CA GLU A 180 -5.50 18.28 8.05
C GLU A 180 -5.54 17.91 9.53
N ASP A 181 -5.08 16.70 9.85
CA ASP A 181 -4.88 16.31 11.23
C ASP A 181 -3.49 16.77 11.66
N ASN A 182 -3.42 17.67 12.63
CA ASN A 182 -2.16 18.07 13.25
C ASN A 182 -1.71 16.97 14.21
N VAL A 183 -1.30 15.84 13.63
CA VAL A 183 -0.65 14.77 14.38
C VAL A 183 0.70 15.33 14.81
N ARG A 184 0.78 15.89 16.02
CA ARG A 184 2.04 15.99 16.76
C ARG A 184 2.49 14.56 16.97
N THR A 185 3.19 14.00 15.99
CA THR A 185 3.81 12.69 16.10
C THR A 185 4.63 12.70 17.39
N THR A 186 4.22 11.87 18.35
CA THR A 186 5.12 11.23 19.30
C THR A 186 6.04 10.26 18.54
N ALA A 187 6.75 10.78 17.54
CA ALA A 187 7.92 10.20 16.94
C ALA A 187 9.08 11.09 17.39
N PRO A 188 9.73 10.80 18.54
CA PRO A 188 10.93 11.51 18.96
C PRO A 188 12.02 11.56 17.88
N SER A 189 11.98 10.65 16.90
CA SER A 189 12.93 10.57 15.79
C SER A 189 12.76 11.68 14.74
N LEU A 190 11.53 12.12 14.41
CA LEU A 190 11.31 13.07 13.31
C LEU A 190 11.82 14.47 13.66
N LEU A 191 11.54 14.94 14.88
CA LEU A 191 12.02 16.24 15.37
C LEU A 191 13.55 16.25 15.55
N ALA A 192 14.14 15.13 15.99
CA ALA A 192 15.58 15.02 16.15
C ALA A 192 16.34 14.92 14.81
N GLU A 193 15.72 14.42 13.75
CA GLU A 193 16.31 14.36 12.40
C GLU A 193 16.16 15.68 11.62
N LEU A 194 15.02 16.36 11.76
CA LEU A 194 14.81 17.70 11.20
C LEU A 194 15.76 18.75 11.81
N GLN A 195 16.05 18.64 13.12
CA GLN A 195 17.02 19.51 13.79
C GLN A 195 18.48 19.23 13.38
N ARG A 196 18.76 18.09 12.74
CA ARG A 196 20.10 17.70 12.25
C ARG A 196 20.32 17.99 10.76
N GLY A 197 19.41 18.69 10.10
CA GLY A 197 19.57 19.09 8.70
C GLY A 197 19.52 17.93 7.70
N ALA A 198 18.97 16.78 8.10
CA ALA A 198 18.77 15.68 7.18
C ALA A 198 17.61 16.02 6.21
N ILE A 199 17.89 16.03 4.92
CA ILE A 199 16.90 16.13 3.86
C ILE A 199 16.09 14.83 3.88
N VAL A 200 14.93 14.83 4.54
CA VAL A 200 14.00 13.71 4.50
C VAL A 200 13.16 13.84 3.23
N ASN A 201 13.51 13.05 2.22
CA ASN A 201 12.68 12.89 1.03
C ASN A 201 11.43 12.08 1.40
N VAL A 202 10.27 12.73 1.35
CA VAL A 202 8.96 12.10 1.55
C VAL A 202 8.48 11.53 0.21
N PHE A 203 8.27 10.21 0.14
CA PHE A 203 7.59 9.51 -0.96
C PHE A 203 6.27 8.91 -0.49
#